data_AF-A0A3M1G5C6-F1
#
_entry.id   AF-A0A3M1G5C6-F1
#
_cell.length_a   1.000
_cell.length_b   1.000
_cell.length_c   1.000
_cell.angle_alpha   90.00
_cell.angle_beta   90.00
_cell.angle_gamma   90.00
#
_symmetry.space_group_name_H-M   'P 1'
#
loop_
_entity.id
_entity.type
_entity.pdbx_description
1 polymer ?
#
loop_
_entity_poly.entity_id
_entity_poly.type
_entity_poly.pdbx_seq_one_letter_code
_entity_poly.pdbx_strand_id
1 'polypeptide(L)'
;MTPSAGKLWGMRRLADAQGRFKMTAVDQRPPIKNPIAKKRGLQEAPWEDVAGFKALLVEELQASSSAMLLDPHFAYPRAISLFDPAKGLILTLEDSLFEETPGGRLSAEIDD
;
A
#
# COMPACT_ATOMS: atom_id res chain seq x y z
N MET A 1 28.31 4.37 -2.48
CA MET A 1 27.66 5.21 -1.45
C MET A 1 27.15 4.29 -0.36
N THR A 2 27.59 4.45 0.89
CA THR A 2 27.17 3.59 2.01
C THR A 2 25.91 4.16 2.65
N PRO A 3 24.85 3.37 2.91
CA PRO A 3 23.65 3.88 3.57
C PRO A 3 23.98 4.36 5.00
N SER A 4 23.32 5.42 5.45
CA SER A 4 23.39 5.84 6.85
C SER A 4 22.85 4.73 7.77
N ALA A 5 23.25 4.73 9.04
CA ALA A 5 22.79 3.74 10.02
C ALA A 5 21.25 3.64 10.08
N GLY A 6 20.54 4.78 10.03
CA GLY A 6 19.07 4.81 10.01
C GLY A 6 18.46 4.18 8.76
N LYS A 7 19.02 4.47 7.57
CA LYS A 7 18.57 3.85 6.31
C LYS A 7 18.82 2.34 6.32
N LEU A 8 19.99 1.90 6.77
CA LEU A 8 20.30 0.49 6.90
C LEU A 8 19.35 -0.21 7.88
N TRP A 9 19.04 0.42 9.02
CA TRP A 9 18.07 -0.12 9.98
C TRP A 9 16.66 -0.22 9.41
N GLY A 10 16.20 0.81 8.68
CA GLY A 10 14.93 0.78 7.96
C GLY A 10 14.86 -0.38 6.97
N MET A 11 15.89 -0.55 6.12
CA MET A 11 15.97 -1.67 5.18
C MET A 11 15.95 -3.04 5.88
N ARG A 12 16.60 -3.17 7.04
CA ARG A 12 16.57 -4.42 7.84
C ARG A 12 15.18 -4.76 8.36
N ARG A 13 14.36 -3.76 8.72
CA ARG A 13 12.96 -3.98 9.14
C ARG A 13 12.05 -4.45 8.00
N LEU A 14 12.40 -4.14 6.75
CA LEU A 14 11.63 -4.54 5.58
C LEU A 14 11.93 -5.98 5.12
N ALA A 15 13.07 -6.54 5.55
CA ALA A 15 13.55 -7.85 5.11
C ALA A 15 13.22 -8.95 6.13
N ASP A 16 13.15 -10.20 5.65
CA ASP A 16 13.08 -11.37 6.52
C ASP A 16 14.42 -11.68 7.21
N ALA A 17 14.44 -12.70 8.07
CA ALA A 17 15.63 -13.11 8.80
C ALA A 17 16.80 -13.58 7.90
N GLN A 18 16.54 -13.89 6.63
CA GLN A 18 17.57 -14.22 5.64
C GLN A 18 17.99 -13.01 4.80
N GLY A 19 17.48 -11.81 5.11
CA GLY A 19 17.76 -10.58 4.38
C GLY A 19 17.00 -10.45 3.06
N ARG A 20 15.92 -11.20 2.86
CA ARG A 20 15.10 -11.14 1.63
C ARG A 20 13.89 -10.22 1.81
N PHE A 21 13.60 -9.42 0.80
CA PHE A 21 12.39 -8.60 0.75
C PHE A 21 11.24 -9.43 0.17
N LYS A 22 10.31 -9.84 1.02
CA LYS A 22 9.08 -10.55 0.62
C LYS A 22 7.90 -9.66 0.95
N MET A 23 7.56 -8.75 0.04
CA MET A 23 6.65 -7.65 0.35
C MET A 23 5.32 -7.81 -0.38
N THR A 24 4.23 -7.48 0.30
CA THR A 24 2.90 -7.39 -0.31
C THR A 24 2.54 -5.93 -0.51
N ALA A 25 2.16 -5.57 -1.75
CA ALA A 25 1.65 -4.24 -2.06
C ALA A 25 0.11 -4.25 -2.06
N VAL A 26 -0.48 -3.35 -1.30
CA VAL A 26 -1.94 -3.19 -1.11
C VAL A 26 -2.37 -1.75 -1.44
N ASP A 27 -1.51 -0.95 -2.07
CA ASP A 27 -1.73 0.46 -2.34
C ASP A 27 -2.50 0.76 -3.65
N GLN A 28 -2.89 -0.28 -4.38
CA GLN A 28 -3.59 -0.10 -5.67
C GLN A 28 -4.96 0.54 -5.47
N ARG A 29 -5.31 1.49 -6.34
CA ARG A 29 -6.57 2.25 -6.28
C ARG A 29 -7.55 1.84 -7.39
N PRO A 30 -7.44 2.29 -8.66
CA PRO A 30 -8.39 1.87 -9.71
C PRO A 30 -8.57 0.35 -9.86
N PRO A 31 -7.50 -0.49 -9.78
CA PRO A 31 -7.65 -1.94 -9.88
C PRO A 31 -8.51 -2.58 -8.77
N ILE A 32 -8.67 -1.91 -7.62
CA ILE A 32 -9.52 -2.37 -6.51
C ILE A 32 -10.89 -1.68 -6.56
N LYS A 33 -10.93 -0.35 -6.78
CA LYS A 33 -12.17 0.43 -6.82
C LYS A 33 -13.10 -0.03 -7.94
N ASN A 34 -12.57 -0.25 -9.16
CA ASN A 34 -13.41 -0.49 -10.33
C ASN A 34 -14.18 -1.84 -10.24
N PRO A 35 -13.55 -2.96 -9.85
CA PRO A 35 -14.29 -4.22 -9.65
C PRO A 35 -15.38 -4.13 -8.57
N ILE A 36 -15.12 -3.42 -7.46
CA ILE A 36 -16.09 -3.23 -6.38
C ILE A 36 -17.28 -2.40 -6.86
N ALA A 37 -17.04 -1.25 -7.49
CA ALA A 37 -18.09 -0.39 -8.04
C ALA A 37 -18.98 -1.16 -9.04
N LYS A 38 -18.34 -1.90 -9.97
CA LYS A 38 -19.03 -2.76 -10.94
C LYS A 38 -19.88 -3.83 -10.25
N LYS A 39 -19.36 -4.48 -9.21
CA LYS A 39 -20.09 -5.54 -8.48
C LYS A 39 -21.27 -4.98 -7.69
N ARG A 40 -21.16 -3.77 -7.16
CA ARG A 40 -22.22 -3.06 -6.43
C ARG A 40 -23.24 -2.36 -7.35
N GLY A 41 -22.95 -2.23 -8.64
CA GLY A 41 -23.79 -1.49 -9.59
C GLY A 41 -23.77 0.03 -9.34
N LEU A 42 -22.66 0.54 -8.81
CA LEU A 42 -22.47 1.96 -8.48
C LEU A 42 -21.45 2.60 -9.42
N GLN A 43 -21.52 3.93 -9.56
CA GLN A 43 -20.52 4.70 -10.30
C GLN A 43 -19.16 4.67 -9.61
N GLU A 44 -19.16 4.72 -8.27
CA GLU A 44 -17.96 4.67 -7.44
C GLU A 44 -18.11 3.63 -6.33
N ALA A 45 -16.99 3.01 -5.95
CA ALA A 45 -16.96 2.05 -4.87
C ALA A 45 -17.09 2.78 -3.52
N PRO A 46 -18.00 2.34 -2.63
CA PRO A 46 -18.07 2.87 -1.27
C PRO A 46 -16.72 2.72 -0.54
N TRP A 47 -16.32 3.74 0.22
CA TRP A 47 -15.05 3.72 0.94
C TRP A 47 -14.92 2.49 1.85
N GLU A 48 -15.98 2.15 2.60
CA GLU A 48 -16.03 0.98 3.48
C GLU A 48 -15.77 -0.34 2.76
N ASP A 49 -16.27 -0.50 1.53
CA ASP A 49 -16.03 -1.71 0.74
C ASP A 49 -14.56 -1.81 0.31
N VAL A 50 -13.96 -0.69 -0.12
CA VAL A 50 -12.56 -0.63 -0.56
C VAL A 50 -11.61 -0.84 0.63
N ALA A 51 -11.84 -0.11 1.71
CA ALA A 51 -11.04 -0.19 2.94
C ALA A 51 -11.17 -1.57 3.60
N GLY A 52 -12.39 -2.12 3.67
CA GLY A 52 -12.64 -3.46 4.17
C GLY A 52 -11.93 -4.54 3.35
N PHE A 53 -12.00 -4.47 2.02
CA PHE A 53 -11.28 -5.40 1.14
C PHE A 53 -9.76 -5.32 1.33
N LYS A 54 -9.20 -4.11 1.42
CA LYS A 54 -7.76 -3.92 1.67
C LYS A 54 -7.34 -4.42 3.05
N ALA A 55 -8.17 -4.23 4.08
CA ALA A 55 -7.90 -4.78 5.41
C ALA A 55 -7.86 -6.31 5.41
N LEU A 56 -8.77 -6.98 4.68
CA LEU A 56 -8.71 -8.43 4.49
C LEU A 56 -7.40 -8.86 3.81
N LEU A 57 -6.94 -8.15 2.78
CA LEU A 57 -5.64 -8.45 2.16
C LEU A 57 -4.47 -8.31 3.15
N VAL A 58 -4.50 -7.30 4.03
CA VAL A 58 -3.50 -7.14 5.08
C VAL A 58 -3.53 -8.32 6.05
N GLU A 59 -4.71 -8.62 6.59
CA GLU A 59 -4.91 -9.67 7.59
C GLU A 59 -4.45 -11.04 7.09
N GLU A 60 -4.85 -11.40 5.87
CA GLU A 60 -4.59 -12.73 5.31
C GLU A 60 -3.14 -12.91 4.80
N LEU A 61 -2.52 -11.85 4.27
CA LEU A 61 -1.23 -11.98 3.60
C LEU A 61 -0.03 -11.62 4.48
N GLN A 62 -0.21 -10.84 5.56
CA GLN A 62 0.90 -10.35 6.38
C GLN A 62 1.77 -11.47 6.98
N ALA A 63 1.19 -12.63 7.28
CA ALA A 63 1.91 -13.77 7.85
C ALA A 63 3.05 -14.24 6.93
N SER A 64 2.83 -14.21 5.62
CA SER A 64 3.79 -14.66 4.60
C SER A 64 4.73 -13.55 4.12
N SER A 65 4.53 -12.32 4.58
CA SER A 65 5.29 -11.14 4.14
C SER A 65 6.27 -10.67 5.20
N SER A 66 7.40 -10.09 4.77
CA SER A 66 8.35 -9.38 5.63
C SER A 66 7.94 -7.92 5.83
N ALA A 67 7.29 -7.32 4.84
CA ALA A 67 6.76 -5.97 4.90
C ALA A 67 5.53 -5.78 4.02
N MET A 68 4.78 -4.70 4.26
CA MET A 68 3.62 -4.33 3.46
C MET A 68 3.68 -2.87 3.01
N LEU A 69 3.29 -2.62 1.76
CA LEU A 69 3.09 -1.29 1.20
C LEU A 69 1.59 -0.96 1.22
N LEU A 70 1.21 0.08 1.95
CA LEU A 70 -0.18 0.51 2.13
C LEU A 70 -0.40 1.92 1.57
N ASP A 71 -1.59 2.18 1.05
CA ASP A 71 -2.02 3.54 0.74
C ASP A 71 -2.60 4.24 1.98
N PRO A 72 -2.43 5.57 2.10
CA PRO A 72 -2.92 6.34 3.25
C PRO A 72 -4.45 6.56 3.24
N HIS A 73 -5.12 6.40 2.09
CA HIS A 73 -6.54 6.72 1.95
C HIS A 73 -7.49 5.60 2.44
N PHE A 74 -7.09 4.34 2.27
CA PHE A 74 -7.94 3.18 2.52
C PHE A 74 -7.27 2.13 3.40
N ALA A 75 -6.10 1.62 2.98
CA ALA A 75 -5.47 0.49 3.64
C ALA A 75 -4.95 0.85 5.03
N TYR A 76 -4.11 1.88 5.15
CA TYR A 76 -3.54 2.29 6.43
C TYR A 76 -4.60 2.62 7.51
N PRO A 77 -5.56 3.54 7.28
CA PRO A 77 -6.52 3.93 8.33
C PRO A 77 -7.40 2.78 8.80
N ARG A 78 -7.68 1.78 7.94
CA ARG A 78 -8.53 0.64 8.30
C ARG A 78 -7.76 -0.55 8.87
N ALA A 79 -6.56 -0.82 8.38
CA ALA A 79 -5.83 -2.05 8.66
C ALA A 79 -4.73 -1.92 9.72
N ILE A 80 -4.32 -0.70 10.10
CA ILE A 80 -3.17 -0.50 11.00
C ILE A 80 -3.35 -1.15 12.38
N SER A 81 -4.59 -1.25 12.87
CA SER A 81 -4.90 -1.94 14.14
C SER A 81 -4.81 -3.47 14.05
N LEU A 82 -4.87 -4.03 12.83
CA LEU A 82 -4.76 -5.46 12.54
C LEU A 82 -3.33 -5.86 12.12
N PHE A 83 -2.52 -4.88 11.75
CA PHE A 83 -1.17 -5.07 11.21
C PHE A 83 -0.19 -5.50 12.30
N ASP A 84 0.58 -6.56 12.03
CA ASP A 84 1.62 -7.06 12.93
C ASP A 84 2.76 -6.02 13.06
N PRO A 85 2.97 -5.44 14.26
CA PRO A 85 3.96 -4.39 14.46
C PRO A 85 5.41 -4.88 14.31
N ALA A 86 5.64 -6.19 14.22
CA ALA A 86 6.96 -6.75 13.92
C ALA A 86 7.31 -6.69 12.43
N LYS A 87 6.35 -6.43 11.54
CA LYS A 87 6.54 -6.36 10.08
C LYS A 87 6.96 -4.97 9.64
N GLY A 88 7.68 -4.90 8.52
CA GLY A 88 8.01 -3.63 7.88
C GLY A 88 6.78 -2.95 7.29
N LEU A 89 6.66 -1.63 7.45
CA LEU A 89 5.60 -0.84 6.84
C LEU A 89 6.20 0.17 5.85
N ILE A 90 5.59 0.27 4.69
CA ILE A 90 5.85 1.32 3.68
C ILE A 90 4.51 2.00 3.40
N LEU A 91 4.54 3.33 3.29
CA LEU A 91 3.38 4.12 2.88
C LEU A 91 3.64 4.72 1.51
N THR A 92 2.67 4.60 0.61
CA THR A 92 2.69 5.26 -0.68
C THR A 92 2.55 6.77 -0.49
N LEU A 93 3.40 7.55 -1.16
CA LEU A 93 3.38 9.03 -1.13
C LEU A 93 2.84 9.64 -2.43
N GLU A 94 2.67 8.86 -3.49
CA GLU A 94 2.27 9.35 -4.81
C GLU A 94 0.76 9.24 -5.04
N ASP A 95 0.16 10.25 -5.68
CA ASP A 95 -1.22 10.16 -6.13
C ASP A 95 -1.36 9.19 -7.32
N SER A 96 -2.54 8.59 -7.46
CA SER A 96 -2.92 7.69 -8.54
C SER A 96 -3.35 8.46 -9.77
N LEU A 97 -3.68 9.74 -9.59
CA LEU A 97 -3.93 10.66 -10.67
C LEU A 97 -2.59 11.06 -11.26
N PHE A 98 -2.55 11.10 -12.59
CA PHE A 98 -1.39 11.53 -13.34
C PHE A 98 -1.85 12.41 -14.49
N GLU A 99 -1.04 13.40 -14.84
CA GLU A 99 -1.23 14.19 -16.04
C GLU A 99 -0.55 13.50 -17.23
N GLU A 100 -1.31 13.24 -18.30
CA GLU A 100 -0.72 12.71 -19.54
C GLU A 100 -0.18 13.85 -20.39
N THR A 101 1.11 13.79 -20.70
CA THR A 101 1.81 14.73 -21.58
C THR A 101 2.38 13.98 -22.79
N PRO A 102 2.74 14.67 -23.90
CA PRO A 102 3.44 14.04 -25.01
C PRO A 102 4.78 13.38 -24.63
N GLY A 103 5.40 13.79 -23.51
CA GLY A 103 6.65 13.24 -23.00
C GLY A 103 6.49 12.12 -21.97
N GLY A 104 5.27 11.75 -21.60
CA GLY A 104 4.98 10.74 -20.58
C GLY A 104 4.01 11.24 -19.52
N ARG A 105 3.96 10.54 -18.38
CA ARG A 105 3.04 10.82 -17.27
C ARG A 105 3.75 11.58 -16.16
N LEU A 106 3.11 12.63 -15.67
CA LEU A 106 3.55 13.35 -14.47
C LEU A 106 2.68 12.94 -13.28
N SER A 107 3.32 12.51 -12.19
CA SER A 107 2.67 12.18 -10.92
C SER A 107 2.78 13.34 -9.94
N ALA A 108 1.83 13.41 -9.01
CA ALA A 108 1.86 14.33 -7.86
C ALA A 108 2.06 13.55 -6.56
N GLU A 109 2.45 14.24 -5.49
CA GLU A 109 2.36 13.70 -4.13
C GLU A 109 0.90 13.65 -3.69
N ILE A 110 0.57 12.75 -2.77
CA ILE A 110 -0.73 12.75 -2.09
C ILE A 110 -0.79 13.98 -1.19
N ASP A 111 -1.92 14.69 -1.20
CA ASP A 111 -2.16 15.83 -0.31
C ASP A 111 -2.01 15.43 1.17
N ASP A 112 -1.46 16.33 2.00
CA ASP A 112 -1.26 16.15 3.46
C ASP A 112 -2.58 15.93 4.24
#